data_AF-A0A1B1Z536-F1
#
_entry.id   AF-A0A1B1Z536-F1
#
_cell.length_a   1.000
_cell.length_b   1.000
_cell.length_c   1.000
_cell.angle_alpha   90.00
_cell.angle_beta   90.00
_cell.angle_gamma   90.00
#
_symmetry.space_group_name_H-M   'P 1'
#
loop_
_entity.id
_entity.type
_entity.pdbx_description
1 polymer ?
#
loop_
_entity_poly.entity_id
_entity_poly.type
_entity_poly.pdbx_seq_one_letter_code
_entity_poly.pdbx_strand_id
1 'polypeptide(L)'
;MKFYIASSFKNKGLVQKMAKDIQTQLGWQHTYDWTLNERAETIETLTDIGVKEFEGVLESDVVIVILPGGKGCHTEMGIALGSKKLLFLYDPDRILNNLSDAAAFYFLPEIKHWNGDIKVLNDTCL
;
A
#
# COMPACT_ATOMS: atom_id res chain seq x y z
N MET A 1 6.68 -13.57 4.19
CA MET A 1 5.34 -13.09 3.79
C MET A 1 5.46 -12.37 2.46
N LYS A 2 4.34 -12.22 1.75
CA LYS A 2 4.19 -11.39 0.56
C LYS A 2 3.55 -10.06 0.94
N PHE A 3 4.05 -8.95 0.42
CA PHE A 3 3.51 -7.63 0.71
C PHE A 3 3.28 -6.80 -0.55
N TYR A 4 2.37 -5.85 -0.45
CA TYR A 4 2.09 -4.83 -1.46
C TYR A 4 2.06 -3.45 -0.79
N ILE A 5 2.57 -2.41 -1.47
CA ILE A 5 2.52 -1.03 -0.97
C ILE A 5 1.67 -0.17 -1.90
N ALA A 6 0.49 0.25 -1.46
CA ALA A 6 -0.40 1.15 -2.18
C ALA A 6 -0.13 2.62 -1.79
N SER A 7 0.05 3.51 -2.77
CA SER A 7 0.21 4.95 -2.49
C SER A 7 -0.03 5.83 -3.71
N SER A 8 0.27 7.13 -3.61
CA SER A 8 0.29 8.04 -4.75
C SER A 8 1.68 8.12 -5.40
N PHE A 9 1.74 8.53 -6.67
CA PHE A 9 3.00 8.80 -7.38
C PHE A 9 3.92 9.79 -6.65
N LYS A 10 3.36 10.69 -5.82
CA LYS A 10 4.15 11.63 -5.01
C LYS A 10 5.03 10.91 -3.98
N ASN A 11 4.61 9.73 -3.54
CA ASN A 11 5.29 8.92 -2.53
C ASN A 11 6.22 7.86 -3.13
N LYS A 12 6.50 7.90 -4.44
CA LYS A 12 7.31 6.89 -5.14
C LYS A 12 8.64 6.58 -4.44
N GLY A 13 9.39 7.61 -4.04
CA GLY A 13 10.67 7.42 -3.34
C GLY A 13 10.52 6.79 -1.95
N LEU A 14 9.44 7.14 -1.23
CA LEU A 14 9.14 6.54 0.08
C LEU A 14 8.76 5.06 -0.05
N VAL A 15 7.93 4.73 -1.04
CA VAL A 15 7.54 3.35 -1.36
C VAL A 15 8.78 2.50 -1.67
N GLN A 16 9.67 2.98 -2.54
CA GLN A 16 10.90 2.27 -2.90
C GLN A 16 11.81 2.04 -1.69
N LYS A 17 12.01 3.07 -0.87
CA LYS A 17 12.79 2.95 0.37
C LYS A 17 12.18 1.90 1.30
N MET A 18 10.87 1.98 1.55
CA MET A 18 10.17 1.09 2.47
C MET A 18 10.14 -0.35 1.97
N ALA A 19 9.89 -0.57 0.68
CA ALA A 19 9.94 -1.90 0.08
C ALA A 19 11.32 -2.53 0.27
N LYS A 20 12.40 -1.77 0.00
CA LYS A 20 13.77 -2.23 0.22
C LYS A 20 14.04 -2.54 1.69
N ASP A 21 13.60 -1.69 2.61
CA ASP A 21 13.80 -1.91 4.04
C ASP A 21 13.06 -3.18 4.52
N ILE A 22 11.81 -3.40 4.08
CA ILE A 22 11.03 -4.62 4.38
C ILE A 22 11.71 -5.87 3.80
N GLN A 23 12.15 -5.82 2.54
CA GLN A 23 12.84 -6.93 1.90
C GLN A 23 14.15 -7.28 2.61
N THR A 24 14.95 -6.28 2.97
CA THR A 24 16.27 -6.49 3.58
C THR A 24 16.20 -6.89 5.05
N GLN A 25 15.24 -6.36 5.81
CA GLN A 25 15.14 -6.62 7.25
C GLN A 25 14.24 -7.82 7.58
N LEU A 26 13.18 -8.05 6.81
CA LEU A 26 12.21 -9.12 7.08
C LEU A 26 12.28 -10.29 6.09
N GLY A 27 12.98 -10.12 4.96
CA GLY A 27 13.03 -11.14 3.90
C GLY A 27 11.69 -11.36 3.19
N TRP A 28 10.75 -10.42 3.29
CA TRP A 28 9.44 -10.53 2.63
C TRP A 28 9.53 -10.22 1.14
N GLN A 29 8.59 -10.76 0.36
CA GLN A 29 8.53 -10.59 -1.09
C GLN A 29 7.54 -9.49 -1.47
N HIS A 30 8.00 -8.52 -2.27
CA HIS A 30 7.13 -7.51 -2.87
C HIS A 30 6.37 -8.16 -4.04
N THR A 31 5.04 -8.20 -3.99
CA THR A 31 4.24 -8.90 -5.02
C THR A 31 4.25 -8.18 -6.35
N TYR A 32 4.19 -6.85 -6.33
CA TYR A 32 4.30 -6.02 -7.51
C TYR A 32 4.82 -4.62 -7.16
N ASP A 33 5.88 -4.19 -7.83
CA ASP A 33 6.46 -2.87 -7.66
C ASP A 33 5.97 -1.90 -8.74
N TRP A 34 4.81 -1.30 -8.52
CA TRP A 34 4.23 -0.30 -9.43
C TRP A 34 5.13 0.93 -9.60
N THR A 35 6.10 1.17 -8.71
CA THR A 35 7.02 2.29 -8.85
C THR A 35 7.94 2.13 -10.06
N LEU A 36 8.06 0.93 -10.62
CA LEU A 36 8.81 0.70 -11.85
C LEU A 36 8.03 1.12 -13.10
N ASN A 37 6.72 1.37 -12.97
CA ASN A 37 5.89 1.76 -14.10
C ASN A 37 6.21 3.18 -14.57
N GLU A 38 6.20 3.33 -15.89
CA GLU A 38 6.09 4.63 -16.54
C GLU A 38 4.62 5.06 -16.61
N ARG A 39 4.40 6.33 -16.96
CA ARG A 39 3.04 6.84 -17.12
C ARG A 39 2.40 6.19 -18.35
N ALA A 40 1.33 5.42 -18.13
CA ALA A 40 0.56 4.85 -19.22
C ALA A 40 -0.29 5.92 -19.93
N GLU A 41 -0.36 5.82 -21.26
CA GLU A 41 -1.09 6.74 -22.14
C GLU A 41 -2.10 6.04 -23.06
N THR A 42 -2.14 4.70 -23.05
CA THR A 42 -3.05 3.91 -23.88
C THR A 42 -3.94 3.00 -23.03
N ILE A 43 -5.06 2.54 -23.60
CA ILE A 43 -5.97 1.61 -22.92
C ILE A 43 -5.25 0.31 -22.58
N GLU A 44 -4.42 -0.19 -23.49
CA GLU A 44 -3.69 -1.45 -23.32
C GLU A 44 -2.67 -1.34 -22.18
N THR A 45 -1.90 -0.25 -22.14
CA THR A 45 -0.91 -0.01 -21.06
C THR A 45 -1.59 0.23 -19.71
N LEU A 46 -2.70 0.95 -19.68
CA LEU A 46 -3.52 1.11 -18.48
C LEU A 46 -4.11 -0.22 -18.00
N THR A 47 -4.56 -1.07 -18.93
CA THR A 47 -5.12 -2.40 -18.61
C THR A 47 -4.07 -3.31 -18.02
N ASP A 48 -2.89 -3.39 -18.65
CA ASP A 48 -1.78 -4.22 -18.16
C ASP A 48 -1.33 -3.80 -16.76
N ILE A 49 -1.16 -2.49 -16.51
CA ILE A 49 -0.85 -1.97 -15.18
C ILE A 49 -1.96 -2.33 -14.19
N GLY A 50 -3.22 -2.09 -14.54
CA GLY A 50 -4.35 -2.37 -13.65
C GLY A 50 -4.48 -3.85 -13.27
N VAL A 51 -4.21 -4.76 -14.21
CA VAL A 51 -4.18 -6.21 -13.94
C VAL A 51 -3.05 -6.54 -12.96
N LYS A 52 -1.84 -6.02 -13.18
CA LYS A 52 -0.69 -6.28 -12.29
C LYS A 52 -0.86 -5.70 -10.90
N GLU A 53 -1.42 -4.50 -10.78
CA GLU A 53 -1.76 -3.89 -9.47
C GLU A 53 -2.82 -4.73 -8.74
N PHE A 54 -3.88 -5.15 -9.44
CA PHE A 54 -4.93 -6.01 -8.89
C PHE A 54 -4.40 -7.36 -8.40
N GLU A 55 -3.62 -8.06 -9.24
CA GLU A 55 -2.98 -9.32 -8.88
C GLU A 55 -1.97 -9.13 -7.74
N GLY A 56 -1.18 -8.06 -7.78
CA GLY A 56 -0.23 -7.71 -6.72
C GLY A 56 -0.89 -7.57 -5.35
N VAL A 57 -2.05 -6.93 -5.28
CA VAL A 57 -2.84 -6.86 -4.04
C VAL A 57 -3.39 -8.23 -3.65
N LEU A 58 -3.98 -8.99 -4.59
CA LEU A 58 -4.58 -10.29 -4.30
C LEU A 58 -3.56 -11.35 -3.84
N GLU A 59 -2.34 -11.32 -4.38
CA GLU A 59 -1.29 -12.27 -4.00
C GLU A 59 -0.58 -11.90 -2.70
N SER A 60 -0.78 -10.69 -2.18
CA SER A 60 -0.14 -10.25 -0.94
C SER A 60 -0.80 -10.87 0.29
N ASP A 61 -0.01 -11.07 1.34
CA ASP A 61 -0.51 -11.37 2.69
C ASP A 61 -0.80 -10.07 3.44
N VAL A 62 0.04 -9.05 3.21
CA VAL A 62 0.03 -7.74 3.86
C VAL A 62 -0.06 -6.61 2.84
N VAL A 63 -0.95 -5.66 3.06
CA VAL A 63 -1.05 -4.43 2.26
C VAL A 63 -0.74 -3.23 3.13
N ILE A 64 0.19 -2.40 2.68
CA ILE A 64 0.59 -1.16 3.34
C ILE A 64 0.10 0.00 2.50
N VAL A 65 -0.79 0.82 3.04
CA VAL A 65 -1.31 2.04 2.42
C VAL A 65 -0.52 3.22 2.96
N ILE A 66 0.12 4.00 2.08
CA ILE A 66 0.84 5.22 2.47
C ILE A 66 0.06 6.45 2.01
N LEU A 67 -0.26 7.34 2.94
CA LEU A 67 -0.94 8.61 2.68
C LEU A 67 0.06 9.75 2.38
N PRO A 68 -0.34 10.78 1.61
CA PRO A 68 -1.60 10.87 0.87
C PRO A 68 -1.69 9.88 -0.31
N GLY A 69 -2.80 9.17 -0.41
CA GLY A 69 -3.07 8.17 -1.46
C GLY A 69 -3.62 8.78 -2.75
N GLY A 70 -3.41 8.09 -3.88
CA GLY A 70 -4.03 8.41 -5.17
C GLY A 70 -5.38 7.70 -5.39
N LYS A 71 -5.99 7.85 -6.57
CA LYS A 71 -7.25 7.14 -6.91
C LYS A 71 -7.07 5.62 -6.88
N GLY A 72 -6.02 5.11 -7.53
CA GLY A 72 -5.68 3.68 -7.54
C GLY A 72 -5.46 3.13 -6.13
N CYS A 73 -4.69 3.84 -5.30
CA CYS A 73 -4.44 3.49 -3.90
C CYS A 73 -5.70 3.17 -3.08
N HIS A 74 -6.78 3.95 -3.26
CA HIS A 74 -8.03 3.69 -2.53
C HIS A 74 -8.79 2.47 -3.09
N THR A 75 -8.70 2.23 -4.40
CA THR A 75 -9.22 0.99 -5.01
C THR A 75 -8.47 -0.22 -4.48
N GLU A 76 -7.14 -0.16 -4.43
CA GLU A 76 -6.26 -1.21 -3.89
C GLU A 76 -6.57 -1.48 -2.41
N MET A 77 -6.76 -0.42 -1.61
CA MET A 77 -7.20 -0.52 -0.21
C MET A 77 -8.57 -1.23 -0.11
N GLY A 78 -9.51 -0.90 -0.99
CA GLY A 78 -10.81 -1.57 -1.06
C GLY A 78 -10.70 -3.06 -1.41
N ILE A 79 -9.85 -3.42 -2.39
CA ILE A 79 -9.59 -4.82 -2.76
C ILE A 79 -8.96 -5.58 -1.59
N ALA A 80 -8.01 -4.96 -0.88
CA ALA A 80 -7.36 -5.54 0.27
C ALA A 80 -8.36 -5.84 1.41
N LEU A 81 -9.23 -4.87 1.74
CA LEU A 81 -10.31 -5.05 2.73
C LEU A 81 -11.29 -6.16 2.30
N GLY A 82 -11.78 -6.10 1.06
CA GLY A 82 -12.71 -7.09 0.50
C GLY A 82 -12.14 -8.51 0.47
N SER A 83 -10.81 -8.61 0.30
CA SER A 83 -10.07 -9.87 0.27
C SER A 83 -9.47 -10.25 1.63
N LYS A 84 -9.85 -9.55 2.71
CA LYS A 84 -9.43 -9.80 4.10
C LYS A 84 -7.91 -9.87 4.29
N LYS A 85 -7.17 -9.03 3.58
CA LYS A 85 -5.72 -8.87 3.74
C LYS A 85 -5.41 -8.15 5.05
N LEU A 86 -4.23 -8.39 5.61
CA LEU A 86 -3.75 -7.61 6.74
C LEU A 86 -3.37 -6.22 6.24
N LEU A 87 -4.08 -5.18 6.70
CA LEU A 87 -3.95 -3.84 6.16
C LEU A 87 -3.35 -2.87 7.19
N PHE A 88 -2.24 -2.24 6.81
CA PHE A 88 -1.61 -1.16 7.57
C PHE A 88 -1.78 0.17 6.86
N LEU A 89 -2.11 1.21 7.61
CA LEU A 89 -2.18 2.58 7.11
C LEU A 89 -1.05 3.40 7.72
N TYR A 90 -0.22 4.00 6.87
CA TYR A 90 0.87 4.88 7.26
C TYR A 90 0.58 6.30 6.78
N ASP A 91 0.51 7.23 7.73
CA ASP A 91 0.29 8.65 7.49
C ASP A 91 1.50 9.49 7.95
N PRO A 92 2.60 9.49 7.17
CA PRO A 92 3.82 10.22 7.52
C PRO A 92 3.58 11.74 7.63
N ASP A 93 2.68 12.27 6.80
CA ASP A 93 2.38 13.69 6.69
C ASP A 93 1.33 14.15 7.71
N ARG A 94 0.78 13.21 8.49
CA ARG A 94 -0.24 13.45 9.52
C ARG A 94 -1.49 14.12 8.97
N ILE A 95 -1.90 13.78 7.74
CA ILE A 95 -3.10 14.32 7.11
C ILE A 95 -4.36 14.03 7.94
N LEU A 96 -4.35 12.92 8.69
CA LEU A 96 -5.46 12.52 9.55
C LEU A 96 -5.62 13.40 10.80
N ASN A 97 -4.68 14.30 11.09
CA ASN A 97 -4.89 15.34 12.10
C ASN A 97 -5.98 16.33 11.68
N ASN A 98 -6.25 16.47 10.38
CA ASN A 98 -7.37 17.23 9.85
C ASN A 98 -8.44 16.27 9.32
N LEU A 99 -9.41 15.94 10.16
CA LEU A 99 -10.45 14.94 9.84
C LEU A 99 -11.34 15.33 8.66
N SER A 100 -11.36 16.61 8.22
CA SER A 100 -12.11 17.01 7.02
C SER A 100 -11.60 16.36 5.74
N ASP A 101 -10.32 15.97 5.73
CA ASP A 101 -9.63 15.43 4.55
C ASP A 101 -9.55 13.89 4.61
N ALA A 102 -10.03 13.30 5.72
CA ALA A 102 -9.95 11.87 5.96
C ALA A 102 -11.16 11.13 5.36
N ALA A 103 -10.89 10.06 4.61
CA ALA A 103 -11.93 9.12 4.22
C ALA A 103 -12.37 8.30 5.44
N ALA A 104 -13.68 8.10 5.62
CA ALA A 104 -14.23 7.31 6.73
C ALA A 104 -13.63 5.89 6.80
N PHE A 105 -13.29 5.30 5.65
CA PHE A 105 -12.68 3.98 5.54
C PHE A 105 -11.35 3.85 6.30
N TYR A 106 -10.59 4.93 6.49
CA TYR A 106 -9.33 4.90 7.24
C TYR A 106 -9.48 4.51 8.71
N PHE A 107 -10.70 4.57 9.24
CA PHE A 107 -11.01 4.31 10.64
C PHE A 107 -11.76 2.98 10.85
N LEU A 108 -11.83 2.13 9.83
CA LEU A 108 -12.34 0.77 10.00
C LEU A 108 -11.46 -0.01 11.00
N PRO A 109 -12.04 -0.84 11.89
CA PRO A 109 -11.30 -1.56 12.92
C PRO A 109 -10.30 -2.58 12.33
N GLU A 110 -10.50 -3.00 11.08
CA GLU A 110 -9.58 -3.87 10.34
C GLU A 110 -8.30 -3.16 9.90
N ILE A 111 -8.27 -1.82 9.90
CA ILE A 111 -7.11 -1.03 9.48
C ILE A 111 -6.20 -0.75 10.67
N LYS A 112 -4.96 -1.23 10.57
CA LYS A 112 -3.93 -0.99 11.58
C LYS A 112 -3.15 0.28 11.27
N HIS A 113 -3.38 1.32 12.06
CA HIS A 113 -2.57 2.55 11.97
C HIS A 113 -1.14 2.24 12.38
N TRP A 114 -0.20 2.54 11.49
CA TRP A 114 1.21 2.19 11.63
C TRP A 114 2.08 3.44 11.55
N ASN A 115 3.17 3.46 12.31
CA ASN A 115 4.06 4.60 12.44
C ASN A 115 5.32 4.51 11.53
N GLY A 116 5.41 3.49 10.69
CA GLY A 116 6.57 3.26 9.82
C GLY A 116 7.67 2.37 10.44
N ASP A 117 7.51 1.89 11.68
CA ASP A 117 8.48 0.99 12.32
C ASP A 117 8.32 -0.46 11.83
N ILE A 118 9.33 -0.95 11.11
CA ILE A 118 9.36 -2.29 10.51
C ILE A 118 9.33 -3.39 11.58
N LYS A 119 9.87 -3.14 12.77
CA LYS A 119 9.79 -4.11 13.86
C LYS A 119 8.34 -4.26 14.32
N VAL A 120 7.62 -3.16 14.48
CA VAL A 120 6.18 -3.16 14.83
C VAL A 120 5.37 -3.86 13.74
N LEU A 121 5.69 -3.62 12.47
CA LEU A 121 5.06 -4.29 11.34
C LEU A 121 5.20 -5.82 11.47
N ASN A 122 6.41 -6.32 11.71
CA ASN A 122 6.69 -7.74 11.86
C ASN A 122 5.99 -8.36 13.08
N ASP A 123 6.10 -7.71 14.25
CA ASP A 123 5.50 -8.19 15.51
C ASP A 123 3.97 -8.28 15.42
N THR A 124 3.34 -7.50 14.54
CA THR A 124 1.88 -7.48 14.34
C THR A 124 1.38 -8.57 13.39
N CYS A 125 2.29 -9.22 12.64
CA CYS A 125 1.99 -10.25 11.66
C CYS A 125 2.23 -11.68 12.17
N LEU A 126 2.92 -11.83 13.30
CA LEU A 126 3.17 -13.10 14.01
C LEU A 126 2.08 -13.36 15.05
#